data_AF-A0A9E3EZ67-F1
#
_entry.id   AF-A0A9E3EZ67-F1
#
_cell.length_a   1.000
_cell.length_b   1.000
_cell.length_c   1.000
_cell.angle_alpha   90.00
_cell.angle_beta   90.00
_cell.angle_gamma   90.00
#
_symmetry.space_group_name_H-M   'P 1'
#
loop_
_entity.id
_entity.type
_entity.pdbx_description
1 polymer ?
#
loop_
_entity_poly.entity_id
_entity_poly.type
_entity_poly.pdbx_seq_one_letter_code
_entity_poly.pdbx_strand_id
1 'polypeptide(L)' 'MVLDAVGNPQTILLLGGTSEIGRAICERYLKNAHARIVLADLPNHPGRDKAVAQMKA' A
#
# COMPACT_ATOMS: atom_id res chain seq x y z
N MET A 1 8.10 -1.89 17.14
CA MET A 1 8.80 -2.72 16.12
C MET A 1 8.18 -2.37 14.78
N VAL A 2 8.98 -2.13 13.72
CA VAL A 2 8.47 -1.71 12.39
C VAL A 2 7.88 -2.89 11.60
N LEU A 3 8.42 -4.08 11.84
CA LEU A 3 7.95 -5.37 11.33
C LEU A 3 7.49 -6.25 12.50
N ASP A 4 6.66 -7.26 12.24
CA ASP A 4 6.28 -8.30 13.20
C ASP A 4 7.42 -9.31 13.43
N ALA A 5 7.17 -10.33 14.26
CA ALA A 5 8.18 -11.33 14.63
C ALA A 5 8.67 -12.21 13.45
N VAL A 6 7.94 -12.25 12.33
CA VAL A 6 8.29 -13.01 11.12
C VAL A 6 8.65 -12.09 9.94
N GLY A 7 8.79 -10.78 10.19
CA GLY A 7 9.26 -9.80 9.22
C GLY A 7 8.18 -9.15 8.36
N ASN A 8 6.88 -9.29 8.68
CA ASN A 8 5.83 -8.60 7.94
C ASN A 8 5.64 -7.16 8.43
N PRO A 9 5.48 -6.18 7.53
CA PRO A 9 5.15 -4.82 7.92
C PRO A 9 3.71 -4.72 8.42
N GLN A 10 3.51 -4.02 9.53
CA GLN A 10 2.16 -3.73 10.05
C GLN A 10 1.56 -2.45 9.45
N THR A 11 2.39 -1.55 8.94
CA THR A 11 1.98 -0.32 8.26
C THR A 11 2.94 0.01 7.14
N ILE A 12 2.41 0.39 5.96
CA ILE A 12 3.18 0.76 4.77
C ILE A 12 2.74 2.15 4.30
N LEU A 13 3.69 3.05 4.12
CA LEU A 13 3.50 4.35 3.46
C LEU A 13 4.05 4.25 2.02
N LEU A 14 3.19 4.37 1.02
CA LEU A 14 3.59 4.43 -0.38
C LEU A 14 3.60 5.88 -0.86
N LEU A 15 4.79 6.39 -1.17
CA LEU A 15 4.97 7.67 -1.86
C LEU A 15 4.82 7.44 -3.37
N GLY A 16 3.93 8.19 -4.02
CA GLY A 16 3.44 7.86 -5.36
C GLY A 16 2.35 6.79 -5.30
N GLY A 17 1.29 7.04 -4.52
CA GLY A 17 0.21 6.10 -4.22
C GLY A 17 -0.52 5.51 -5.43
N THR A 18 -0.45 6.17 -6.60
CA THR A 18 -1.01 5.66 -7.85
C THR A 18 0.00 4.94 -8.74
N SER A 19 1.27 4.84 -8.33
CA SER A 19 2.30 4.03 -8.97
C SER A 19 1.85 2.58 -9.08
N GLU A 20 1.92 2.01 -10.29
CA GLU A 20 1.57 0.61 -10.53
C GLU A 20 2.53 -0.34 -9.82
N ILE A 21 3.83 -0.07 -9.92
CA ILE A 21 4.88 -0.87 -9.28
C ILE A 21 4.74 -0.81 -7.76
N GLY A 22 4.55 0.40 -7.21
CA GLY A 22 4.39 0.58 -5.76
C GLY A 22 3.20 -0.18 -5.20
N ARG A 23 2.07 -0.16 -5.91
CA ARG A 23 0.86 -0.92 -5.54
C ARG A 23 1.06 -2.43 -5.65
N ALA A 24 1.73 -2.91 -6.70
CA ALA A 24 2.03 -4.34 -6.84
C ALA A 24 2.91 -4.87 -5.70
N ILE A 25 3.87 -4.06 -5.23
CA ILE A 25 4.69 -4.40 -4.05
C ILE A 25 3.82 -4.44 -2.79
N CYS A 26 2.95 -3.44 -2.57
CA CYS A 26 2.04 -3.44 -1.42
C CYS A 26 1.11 -4.66 -1.43
N GLU A 27 0.56 -5.02 -2.59
CA GLU A 27 -0.28 -6.20 -2.78
C GLU A 27 0.47 -7.49 -2.42
N ARG A 28 1.76 -7.60 -2.79
CA ARG A 28 2.60 -8.74 -2.42
C ARG A 28 2.75 -8.90 -0.92
N TYR A 29 2.89 -7.80 -0.17
CA TYR A 29 2.96 -7.81 1.28
C TYR A 29 1.62 -8.17 1.93
N LEU A 30 0.51 -7.63 1.40
CA LEU A 30 -0.84 -7.93 1.89
C LEU A 30 -1.22 -9.41 1.74
N LYS A 31 -0.62 -10.12 0.77
CA LYS A 31 -0.75 -11.59 0.65
C LYS A 31 -0.11 -12.37 1.79
N ASN A 32 0.88 -11.80 2.49
CA ASN A 32 1.56 -12.47 3.61
C ASN A 32 0.90 -12.16 4.96
N ALA A 33 0.52 -10.91 5.19
CA ALA A 33 -0.09 -10.48 6.44
C ALA A 33 -0.91 -9.19 6.26
N HIS A 34 -1.85 -8.98 7.17
CA HIS A 34 -2.62 -7.74 7.23
C HIS A 34 -1.72 -6.55 7.57
N ALA A 35 -1.80 -5.49 6.75
CA ALA A 35 -1.08 -4.25 6.96
C ALA A 35 -1.98 -3.04 6.71
N ARG A 36 -1.77 -1.96 7.47
CA ARG A 36 -2.38 -0.65 7.17
C ARG A 36 -1.64 0.01 6.01
N ILE A 37 -2.31 0.27 4.89
CA ILE A 37 -1.72 0.98 3.76
C ILE A 37 -2.10 2.47 3.79
N VAL A 38 -1.08 3.34 3.71
CA VAL A 38 -1.24 4.78 3.53
C VAL A 38 -0.70 5.15 2.15
N LEU A 39 -1.59 5.64 1.29
CA LEU A 39 -1.23 6.09 -0.05
C LEU A 39 -1.03 7.61 -0.03
N ALA A 40 0.17 8.07 -0.39
CA ALA A 40 0.47 9.48 -0.56
C ALA A 40 0.77 9.77 -2.04
N ASP A 41 0.02 10.71 -2.62
CA ASP A 41 0.19 11.14 -4.01
C ASP A 41 -0.14 12.62 -4.14
N LEU A 42 0.03 13.17 -5.34
CA LEU A 42 -0.36 14.52 -5.68
C LEU A 42 -1.86 14.75 -5.38
N PRO A 43 -2.24 15.97 -4.95
CA PRO A 43 -3.64 16.33 -4.77
C PRO A 43 -4.45 16.07 -6.04
N ASN A 44 -5.67 15.54 -5.89
CA ASN A 44 -6.63 15.30 -6.97
C ASN A 44 -6.12 14.39 -8.11
N HIS A 45 -5.12 13.54 -7.87
CA HIS A 45 -4.66 12.60 -8.89
C HIS A 45 -5.81 11.67 -9.35
N PRO A 46 -6.09 11.56 -10.67
CA PRO A 46 -7.28 10.85 -11.17
C PRO A 46 -7.28 9.35 -10.85
N GLY A 47 -6.10 8.75 -10.66
CA GLY A 47 -5.95 7.35 -10.29
C GLY A 47 -6.22 7.02 -8.81
N ARG A 48 -6.54 8.01 -7.97
CA ARG A 48 -6.64 7.84 -6.51
C ARG A 48 -7.68 6.80 -6.11
N ASP A 49 -8.90 6.88 -6.64
CA ASP A 49 -9.98 5.99 -6.21
C ASP A 49 -9.73 4.53 -6.63
N LYS A 50 -9.17 4.35 -7.83
CA LYS A 50 -8.70 3.03 -8.30
C LYS A 50 -7.61 2.47 -7.40
N ALA A 51 -6.64 3.29 -7.01
CA ALA A 51 -5.56 2.88 -6.11
C ALA A 51 -6.08 2.47 -4.73
N VAL A 52 -7.03 3.22 -4.16
CA VAL A 52 -7.67 2.89 -2.88
C VAL A 52 -8.49 1.60 -2.98
N ALA A 53 -9.26 1.42 -4.06
CA ALA A 53 -10.05 0.23 -4.28
C ALA A 53 -9.17 -1.03 -4.36
N GLN A 54 -8.04 -0.97 -5.06
CA GLN A 54 -7.12 -2.11 -5.16
C GLN A 54 -6.55 -2.53 -3.79
N MET A 55 -6.22 -1.59 -2.92
CA MET A 55 -5.64 -1.90 -1.59
C MET A 55 -6.66 -2.39 -0.57
N LYS A 56 -7.96 -2.33 -0.89
CA LYS A 56 -9.05 -2.82 -0.04
C LYS A 56 -9.60 -4.18 -0.46
N ALA A 57 -9.23 -4.66 -1.65
CA ALA A 57 -9.61 -5.96 -2.19
C ALA A 57 -8.83 -7.08 -1.50
#